data_AF-A0A7Y2UPR1-F1
#
_entry.id   AF-A0A7Y2UPR1-F1
#
_cell.length_a   1.000
_cell.length_b   1.000
_cell.length_c   1.000
_cell.angle_alpha   90.00
_cell.angle_beta   90.00
_cell.angle_gamma   90.00
#
_symmetry.space_group_name_H-M   'P 1'
#
loop_
_entity.id
_entity.type
_entity.pdbx_description
1 polymer ?
#
loop_
_entity_poly.entity_id
_entity_poly.type
_entity_poly.pdbx_seq_one_letter_code
_entity_poly.pdbx_strand_id
1 'polypeptide(L)' 'MGVTTALEWLSSCSGCEIAILNIGEDLVELLTDHLDIVHAPVIMDHKYFGQCGDEGSQLEIPEAVVGLVSGGVSNEEHLE' A
#
# COMPACT_ATOMS: atom_id res chain seq x y z
N MET A 1 17.34 -7.63 4.51
CA MET A 1 16.43 -6.71 5.21
C MET A 1 15.82 -5.87 4.12
N GLY A 2 14.53 -6.07 3.88
CA GLY A 2 13.85 -5.43 2.76
C GLY A 2 13.77 -3.91 2.94
N VAL A 3 13.51 -3.21 1.85
CA VAL A 3 13.26 -1.77 1.85
C VAL A 3 11.81 -1.54 2.29
N THR A 4 11.60 -0.69 3.30
CA THR A 4 10.24 -0.38 3.77
C THR A 4 9.44 0.28 2.66
N THR A 5 8.30 -0.30 2.33
CA THR A 5 7.48 0.07 1.17
C THR A 5 6.02 0.18 1.56
N ALA A 6 5.38 1.28 1.16
CA ALA A 6 3.95 1.51 1.30
C ALA A 6 3.28 1.50 -0.09
N LEU A 7 2.12 0.87 -0.20
CA LEU A 7 1.29 0.82 -1.40
C LEU A 7 -0.06 1.45 -1.10
N GLU A 8 -0.44 2.48 -1.86
CA GLU A 8 -1.70 3.23 -1.66
C GLU A 8 -2.47 3.35 -2.99
N TRP A 9 -3.79 3.21 -2.94
CA TRP A 9 -4.65 3.25 -4.12
C TRP A 9 -5.73 4.31 -3.94
N LEU A 10 -5.66 5.27 -4.84
CA LEU A 10 -6.58 6.39 -4.88
C LEU A 10 -7.79 6.01 -5.74
N SER A 11 -8.11 6.86 -6.72
CA SER A 11 -9.07 6.53 -7.77
C SER A 11 -8.47 5.51 -8.75
N SER A 12 -8.39 4.26 -8.33
CA SER A 12 -7.77 3.12 -9.02
C SER A 12 -8.79 2.01 -9.32
N CYS A 13 -8.47 1.17 -10.30
CA CYS A 13 -9.22 -0.06 -10.63
C CYS A 13 -8.51 -1.34 -10.16
N SER A 14 -7.48 -1.20 -9.35
CA SER A 14 -6.57 -2.27 -8.89
C SER A 14 -5.71 -2.92 -9.98
N GLY A 15 -5.73 -2.41 -11.22
CA GLY A 15 -4.96 -2.97 -12.33
C GLY A 15 -3.44 -2.90 -12.14
N CYS A 16 -2.95 -1.87 -11.43
CA CYS A 16 -1.54 -1.70 -11.12
C CYS A 16 -1.04 -2.78 -10.14
N GLU A 17 -1.85 -3.07 -9.11
CA GLU A 17 -1.57 -4.08 -8.09
C GLU A 17 -1.60 -5.48 -8.72
N ILE A 18 -2.56 -5.73 -9.61
CA ILE A 18 -2.61 -6.99 -10.37
C ILE A 18 -1.38 -7.14 -11.28
N ALA A 19 -0.87 -6.06 -11.87
CA ALA A 19 0.37 -6.11 -12.66
C ALA A 19 1.58 -6.51 -11.79
N ILE A 20 1.65 -6.03 -10.55
CA ILE A 20 2.69 -6.46 -9.58
C ILE A 20 2.53 -7.94 -9.26
N LEU A 21 1.30 -8.42 -9.02
CA LEU A 21 1.05 -9.84 -8.75
C LEU A 21 1.39 -10.74 -9.96
N ASN A 22 1.32 -10.20 -11.18
CA ASN A 22 1.60 -10.91 -12.42
C ASN A 22 3.08 -10.96 -12.80
N ILE A 23 4.01 -10.47 -11.97
CA ILE A 23 5.46 -10.61 -12.23
C ILE A 23 5.96 -12.05 -12.07
N GLY A 24 5.10 -12.97 -11.61
CA GLY A 24 5.37 -14.40 -11.62
C GLY A 24 6.34 -14.83 -10.51
N GLU A 25 7.31 -15.66 -10.86
CA GLU A 25 8.29 -16.24 -9.93
C GLU A 25 9.12 -15.17 -9.19
N ASP A 26 9.42 -14.05 -9.86
CA ASP A 26 10.21 -12.95 -9.29
C ASP A 26 9.50 -12.32 -8.08
N LEU A 27 8.18 -12.45 -7.97
CA LEU A 27 7.41 -11.91 -6.85
C LEU A 27 7.83 -12.50 -5.51
N VAL A 28 8.17 -13.80 -5.49
CA VAL A 28 8.49 -14.49 -4.24
C VAL A 28 9.78 -13.92 -3.66
N GLU A 29 10.85 -13.85 -4.46
CA GLU A 29 12.14 -13.28 -4.05
C GLU A 29 12.00 -11.80 -3.66
N LEU A 30 11.24 -11.04 -4.45
CA LEU A 30 10.98 -9.63 -4.17
C LEU A 30 10.33 -9.44 -2.79
N LEU A 31 9.30 -10.22 -2.48
CA LEU A 31 8.58 -10.14 -1.21
C LEU A 31 9.36 -10.71 -0.02
N THR A 32 10.18 -11.74 -0.21
CA THR A 32 10.90 -12.38 0.90
C THR A 32 12.20 -11.67 1.25
N ASP A 33 12.93 -11.16 0.25
CA ASP A 33 14.32 -10.73 0.42
C ASP A 33 14.53 -9.22 0.22
N HIS A 34 13.65 -8.56 -0.55
CA HIS A 34 13.87 -7.19 -1.00
C HIS A 34 12.84 -6.17 -0.49
N LEU A 35 11.60 -6.58 -0.23
CA LEU A 35 10.54 -5.68 0.22
C LEU A 35 10.15 -5.95 1.67
N ASP A 36 9.96 -4.88 2.42
CA ASP A 36 9.30 -4.89 3.72
C ASP A 36 8.02 -4.04 3.58
N ILE A 37 6.89 -4.68 3.33
CA ILE A 37 5.64 -3.94 3.08
C ILE A 37 5.05 -3.54 4.44
N VAL A 38 4.95 -2.23 4.68
CA VAL A 38 4.41 -1.69 5.94
C VAL A 38 2.95 -1.25 5.81
N HIS A 39 2.51 -1.00 4.58
CA HIS A 39 1.15 -0.60 4.26
C HIS A 39 0.78 -1.09 2.86
N ALA A 40 -0.36 -1.78 2.73
CA ALA A 40 -0.92 -2.19 1.44
C ALA A 40 -2.38 -2.65 1.60
N PRO A 41 -3.40 -1.82 1.26
CA PRO A 41 -4.80 -2.11 1.56
C PRO A 41 -5.38 -3.45 1.05
N VAL A 42 -4.73 -4.13 0.09
CA VAL A 42 -5.22 -5.36 -0.62
C VAL A 42 -4.80 -6.60 0.11
N ILE A 43 -3.59 -6.56 0.66
CA ILE A 43 -2.89 -7.73 1.19
C ILE A 43 -2.51 -7.56 2.66
N MET A 44 -2.70 -6.36 3.23
CA MET A 44 -2.44 -6.08 4.63
C MET A 44 -3.66 -5.48 5.32
N ASP A 45 -3.79 -5.80 6.60
CA ASP A 45 -4.86 -5.30 7.45
C ASP A 45 -4.52 -4.01 8.19
N HIS A 46 -3.46 -3.31 7.79
CA HIS A 46 -3.25 -1.94 8.23
C HIS A 46 -4.34 -1.02 7.66
N LYS A 47 -5.22 -0.50 8.51
CA LYS A 47 -6.31 0.43 8.13
C LYS A 47 -5.97 1.86 8.56
N TYR A 48 -6.47 2.86 7.84
CA TYR A 48 -6.15 4.27 8.06
C TYR A 48 -6.45 4.82 9.45
N PHE A 49 -7.45 4.27 10.14
CA PHE A 49 -7.94 4.77 11.44
C PHE A 49 -7.81 3.71 12.55
N GLY A 50 -6.85 2.80 12.40
CA GLY A 50 -6.72 1.61 13.24
C GLY A 50 -7.68 0.49 12.85
N GLN A 51 -7.44 -0.70 13.41
CA GLN A 51 -8.12 -1.93 13.01
C GLN A 51 -9.65 -1.85 13.14
N CYS A 52 -10.14 -1.12 14.16
CA CYS A 52 -11.56 -0.96 14.44
C CYS A 52 -12.05 0.48 14.26
N GLY A 53 -11.22 1.39 13.71
CA GLY A 53 -11.54 2.81 13.63
C GLY A 53 -11.36 3.57 14.96
N ASP A 54 -10.54 3.02 15.87
CA ASP A 54 -10.33 3.50 17.23
C ASP A 54 -9.11 4.42 17.41
N GLU A 55 -8.28 4.59 16.37
CA GLU A 55 -7.02 5.33 16.45
C GLU A 55 -7.11 6.79 15.99
N GLY A 56 -8.32 7.28 15.71
CA GLY A 56 -8.60 8.70 15.51
C GLY A 56 -9.37 9.01 14.23
N SER A 57 -9.30 10.27 13.79
CA SER A 57 -9.99 10.77 12.58
C SER A 57 -9.03 11.25 11.50
N GLN A 58 -7.73 11.02 11.66
CA GLN A 58 -6.70 11.37 10.69
C GLN A 58 -6.21 10.11 10.00
N LEU A 59 -5.96 10.20 8.70
CA LEU A 59 -5.43 9.09 7.92
C LEU A 59 -4.00 8.78 8.37
N GLU A 60 -3.77 7.56 8.86
CA GLU A 60 -2.44 7.09 9.23
C GLU A 60 -1.90 6.11 8.19
N ILE A 61 -0.71 6.42 7.67
CA ILE A 61 0.12 5.51 6.86
C ILE A 61 1.52 5.49 7.48
N PRO A 62 2.08 4.30 7.79
CA PRO A 62 3.43 4.15 8.30
C PRO A 62 4.48 4.76 7.37
N GLU A 63 5.53 5.35 7.96
CA GLU A 63 6.65 5.89 7.20
C GLU A 63 7.38 4.79 6.43
N ALA A 64 7.58 5.00 5.13
CA ALA A 64 8.24 4.07 4.23
C ALA A 64 9.32 4.77 3.39
N VAL A 65 10.37 4.04 3.03
CA VAL A 65 11.43 4.55 2.13
C VAL A 65 10.91 4.69 0.69
N VAL A 66 9.99 3.81 0.28
CA VAL A 66 9.37 3.82 -1.05
C VAL A 66 7.84 3.85 -0.92
N GLY A 67 7.20 4.75 -1.66
CA GLY A 67 5.75 4.79 -1.81
C GLY A 67 5.33 4.45 -3.24
N LEU A 68 4.45 3.47 -3.40
CA LEU A 68 3.79 3.15 -4.66
C LEU A 68 2.35 3.66 -4.60
N VAL A 69 2.05 4.71 -5.37
CA VAL A 69 0.71 5.30 -5.42
C VAL A 69 0.07 4.95 -6.76
N SER A 70 -1.09 4.31 -6.72
CA SER A 70 -1.87 3.96 -7.91
C SER A 70 -3.18 4.75 -8.00
N GLY A 71 -3.64 4.96 -9.23
CA GLY A 71 -4.83 5.78 -9.50
C GLY A 71 -4.56 7.28 -9.47
N GLY A 72 -5.62 8.06 -9.62
CA GLY A 72 -5.58 9.53 -9.61
C GLY A 72 -6.26 10.14 -8.38
N VAL A 73 -5.95 11.41 -8.12
CA VAL A 73 -6.64 12.20 -7.09
C VAL A 73 -7.97 12.68 -7.66
N SER A 74 -9.07 12.11 -7.16
CA SER A 74 -10.44 12.41 -7.64
C SER A 74 -11.37 13.02 -6.58
N ASN A 75 -10.97 13.07 -5.31
CA ASN A 75 -11.74 13.62 -4.20
C ASN A 75 -10.79 14.16 -3.11
N GLU A 76 -11.35 14.69 -2.02
CA GLU A 76 -10.58 15.27 -0.90
C GLU A 76 -9.82 14.20 -0.10
N GLU A 77 -10.38 13.00 0.06
CA GLU A 77 -9.74 11.88 0.75
C GLU A 77 -8.46 11.41 0.04
N HIS A 78 -8.45 11.36 -1.29
CA HIS A 78 -7.26 11.03 -2.08
C HIS A 78 -6.18 12.12 -2.06
N LEU A 79 -6.52 13.34 -1.63
CA LEU A 79 -5.61 14.47 -1.57
C LEU A 79 -4.89 14.57 -0.22
N GLU A 80 -5.53 14.07 0.85
CA GLU A 80 -4.99 14.00 2.21
C GLU A 80 -3.71 13.14 2.27
#